data_AF-A0A8T1TPJ9-F1
#
_entry.id   AF-A0A8T1TPJ9-F1
#
_cell.length_a   1.000
_cell.length_b   1.000
_cell.length_c   1.000
_cell.angle_alpha   90.00
_cell.angle_beta   90.00
_cell.angle_gamma   90.00
#
_symmetry.space_group_name_H-M   'P 1'
#
loop_
_entity.id
_entity.type
_entity.pdbx_description
1 polymer ?
#
loop_
_entity_poly.entity_id
_entity_poly.type
_entity_poly.pdbx_seq_one_letter_code
_entity_poly.pdbx_strand_id
1 'polypeptide(L)'
;MDTKDAVKCGADKLMLTASEAMVVSELLKDLVKLDSVTVALQSESLTMSEVRDLFDHSISKYPAMKKYLSSNASILNNPVLEQVITGKEESGDEKESQVSFAQQALKRRRLTGPSEVYVDTAFILPTSNICERLFSQSKLIFTDQRRVMKPATLEMLVLLKANCTLW
;
A
#
# COMPACT_ATOMS: atom_id res chain seq x y z
N MET A 1 -16.24 2.10 -37.73
CA MET A 1 -15.29 2.26 -38.85
C MET A 1 -15.10 0.90 -39.47
N ASP A 2 -15.57 0.73 -40.68
CA ASP A 2 -15.41 -0.53 -41.42
C ASP A 2 -13.93 -0.78 -41.70
N THR A 3 -13.48 -2.02 -41.54
CA THR A 3 -12.07 -2.43 -41.72
C THR A 3 -11.53 -2.12 -43.12
N LYS A 4 -12.41 -1.94 -44.12
CA LYS A 4 -12.07 -1.51 -45.48
C LYS A 4 -11.59 -0.05 -45.56
N ASP A 5 -12.10 0.84 -44.72
CA ASP A 5 -11.72 2.26 -44.74
C ASP A 5 -10.40 2.51 -43.99
N ALA A 6 -10.09 1.69 -42.99
CA ALA A 6 -8.84 1.76 -42.23
C ALA A 6 -7.60 1.35 -43.07
N VAL A 7 -7.76 0.34 -43.94
CA VAL A 7 -6.70 -0.13 -44.86
C VAL A 7 -6.40 0.93 -45.94
N LYS A 8 -7.41 1.67 -46.41
CA LYS A 8 -7.24 2.71 -47.44
C LYS A 8 -6.43 3.92 -46.94
N CYS A 9 -6.43 4.18 -45.62
CA CYS A 9 -5.71 5.28 -44.99
C CYS A 9 -4.38 4.86 -44.32
N GLY A 10 -3.95 3.59 -44.43
CA GLY A 10 -2.72 3.10 -43.78
C GLY A 10 -2.76 3.12 -42.24
N ALA A 11 -3.95 3.28 -41.66
CA ALA A 11 -4.18 3.31 -40.21
C ALA A 11 -4.24 1.90 -39.61
N ASP A 12 -4.36 0.87 -40.46
CA ASP A 12 -4.30 -0.54 -40.09
C ASP A 12 -2.99 -0.91 -39.37
N LYS A 13 -1.87 -0.29 -39.75
CA LYS A 13 -0.56 -0.48 -39.08
C LYS A 13 -0.46 0.18 -37.69
N LEU A 14 -1.41 1.06 -37.35
CA LEU A 14 -1.52 1.73 -36.06
C LEU A 14 -2.62 1.16 -35.17
N MET A 15 -3.48 0.30 -35.72
CA MET A 15 -4.53 -0.39 -34.98
C MET A 15 -3.95 -1.65 -34.33
N LEU A 16 -4.31 -1.91 -33.08
CA LEU A 16 -3.93 -3.16 -32.42
C LEU A 16 -4.48 -4.34 -33.23
N THR A 17 -3.63 -5.33 -33.44
CA THR A 17 -4.06 -6.63 -33.97
C THR A 17 -5.06 -7.25 -33.00
N ALA A 18 -5.99 -8.08 -33.50
CA ALA A 18 -7.00 -8.71 -32.63
C ALA A 18 -6.38 -9.45 -31.43
N SER A 19 -5.23 -10.09 -31.61
CA SER A 19 -4.45 -10.72 -30.53
C SER A 19 -3.95 -9.72 -29.50
N GLU A 20 -3.38 -8.60 -29.94
CA GLU A 20 -2.86 -7.55 -29.06
C GLU A 20 -3.99 -6.85 -28.29
N ALA A 21 -5.14 -6.62 -28.94
CA ALA A 21 -6.33 -6.08 -28.29
C ALA A 21 -6.86 -7.02 -27.20
N MET A 22 -6.82 -8.34 -27.42
CA MET A 22 -7.18 -9.31 -26.38
C MET A 22 -6.20 -9.27 -25.20
N VAL A 23 -4.89 -9.23 -25.45
CA VAL A 23 -3.87 -9.12 -24.39
C VAL A 23 -4.03 -7.84 -23.57
N VAL A 24 -4.26 -6.70 -24.23
CA VAL A 24 -4.51 -5.41 -23.55
C VAL A 24 -5.77 -5.48 -22.69
N SER A 25 -6.83 -6.13 -23.17
CA SER A 25 -8.06 -6.28 -22.40
C SER A 25 -7.87 -7.14 -21.14
N GLU A 26 -7.00 -8.15 -21.20
CA GLU A 26 -6.67 -9.01 -20.07
C GLU A 26 -5.77 -8.29 -19.06
N LEU A 27 -4.74 -7.60 -19.56
CA LEU A 27 -3.87 -6.76 -18.74
C LEU A 27 -4.68 -5.67 -18.01
N LEU A 28 -5.66 -5.06 -18.67
CA LEU A 28 -6.52 -4.05 -18.06
C LEU A 28 -7.29 -4.62 -16.85
N LYS A 29 -7.78 -5.86 -16.93
CA LYS A 29 -8.46 -6.51 -15.79
C LYS A 29 -7.52 -6.69 -14.61
N ASP A 30 -6.25 -7.01 -14.86
CA ASP A 30 -5.26 -7.16 -13.81
C ASP A 30 -4.83 -5.82 -13.20
N LEU A 31 -4.69 -4.78 -14.03
CA LEU A 31 -4.44 -3.42 -13.56
C LEU A 31 -5.58 -2.89 -12.68
N VAL A 32 -6.84 -3.15 -13.03
CA VAL A 32 -8.00 -2.77 -12.19
C VAL A 32 -7.95 -3.44 -10.82
N LYS A 33 -7.51 -4.71 -10.75
CA LYS A 33 -7.34 -5.42 -9.47
C LYS A 33 -6.24 -4.76 -8.63
N LEU A 34 -5.10 -4.42 -9.23
CA LEU A 34 -3.99 -3.78 -8.52
C LEU A 34 -4.32 -2.35 -8.10
N ASP A 35 -5.03 -1.59 -8.94
CA ASP A 35 -5.51 -0.24 -8.63
C ASP A 35 -6.40 -0.28 -7.38
N SER A 36 -7.27 -1.28 -7.27
CA SER A 36 -8.10 -1.45 -6.08
C SER A 36 -7.31 -1.64 -4.79
N VAL A 37 -6.14 -2.29 -4.85
CA VAL A 37 -5.24 -2.47 -3.70
C VAL A 37 -4.57 -1.15 -3.37
N THR A 38 -4.04 -0.43 -4.36
CA THR A 38 -3.41 0.87 -4.12
C THR A 38 -4.37 1.91 -3.57
N VAL A 39 -5.63 1.91 -4.02
CA VAL A 39 -6.69 2.77 -3.45
C VAL A 39 -7.00 2.38 -2.01
N ALA A 40 -7.09 1.08 -1.70
CA ALA A 40 -7.32 0.62 -0.33
C ALA A 40 -6.17 1.02 0.62
N LEU A 41 -4.92 0.96 0.16
CA LEU A 41 -3.73 1.36 0.91
C LEU A 41 -3.70 2.85 1.26
N GLN A 42 -4.41 3.69 0.51
CA GLN A 42 -4.50 5.13 0.78
C GLN A 42 -5.50 5.49 1.89
N SER A 43 -6.26 4.52 2.41
CA SER A 43 -7.27 4.80 3.44
C SER A 43 -6.64 5.11 4.81
N GLU A 44 -7.15 6.14 5.48
CA GLU A 44 -6.62 6.61 6.77
C GLU A 44 -6.92 5.66 7.94
N SER A 45 -7.97 4.85 7.83
CA SER A 45 -8.41 3.91 8.86
C SER A 45 -7.91 2.48 8.67
N LEU A 46 -7.03 2.26 7.69
CA LEU A 46 -6.41 0.96 7.48
C LEU A 46 -5.59 0.60 8.72
N THR A 47 -5.34 -0.68 8.95
CA THR A 47 -4.42 -1.16 9.98
C THR A 47 -3.22 -1.85 9.33
N MET A 48 -2.06 -1.87 10.00
CA MET A 48 -0.86 -2.53 9.44
C MET A 48 -1.05 -4.03 9.17
N SER A 49 -1.96 -4.70 9.88
CA SER A 49 -2.35 -6.08 9.59
C SER A 49 -3.10 -6.19 8.25
N GLU A 50 -4.00 -5.25 7.97
CA GLU A 50 -4.73 -5.20 6.69
C GLU A 50 -3.82 -4.88 5.51
N VAL A 51 -2.81 -4.02 5.71
CA VAL A 51 -1.77 -3.76 4.71
C VAL A 51 -1.04 -5.06 4.35
N ARG A 52 -0.67 -5.87 5.35
CA ARG A 52 -0.01 -7.16 5.14
C ARG A 52 -0.91 -8.13 4.37
N ASP A 53 -2.18 -8.23 4.76
CA ASP A 53 -3.15 -9.09 4.05
C ASP A 53 -3.29 -8.71 2.57
N LEU A 54 -3.30 -7.41 2.27
CA LEU A 54 -3.36 -6.91 0.89
C LEU A 54 -2.12 -7.28 0.08
N PHE A 55 -0.93 -7.20 0.68
CA PHE A 55 0.32 -7.58 0.02
C PHE A 55 0.47 -9.09 -0.13
N ASP A 56 0.15 -9.87 0.90
CA ASP A 56 0.20 -11.33 0.84
C ASP A 56 -0.79 -11.86 -0.21
N HIS A 57 -1.99 -11.29 -0.28
CA HIS A 57 -2.97 -11.63 -1.33
C HIS A 57 -2.49 -11.23 -2.73
N SER A 58 -1.80 -10.09 -2.86
CA SER A 58 -1.20 -9.65 -4.13
C SER A 58 -0.05 -10.55 -4.57
N ILE A 59 0.80 -11.00 -3.64
CA ILE A 59 1.89 -11.95 -3.91
C ILE A 59 1.33 -13.33 -4.30
N SER A 60 0.27 -13.78 -3.62
CA SER A 60 -0.40 -15.05 -3.93
C SER A 60 -0.93 -15.07 -5.36
N LYS A 61 -1.51 -13.95 -5.83
CA LYS A 61 -2.07 -13.85 -7.18
C LYS A 61 -1.03 -13.53 -8.25
N TYR A 62 -0.02 -12.73 -7.92
CA TYR A 62 1.04 -12.31 -8.81
C TYR A 62 2.41 -12.67 -8.22
N PRO A 63 2.88 -13.91 -8.39
CA PRO A 63 4.15 -14.37 -7.80
C PRO A 63 5.36 -13.53 -8.21
N ALA A 64 5.32 -12.90 -9.38
CA ALA A 64 6.35 -11.97 -9.86
C ALA A 64 6.57 -10.77 -8.91
N MET A 65 5.53 -10.37 -8.17
CA MET A 65 5.56 -9.26 -7.22
C MET A 65 6.29 -9.61 -5.91
N LYS A 66 6.52 -10.90 -5.64
CA LYS A 66 7.27 -11.40 -4.47
C LYS A 66 8.66 -10.78 -4.36
N LYS A 67 9.33 -10.51 -5.49
CA LYS A 67 10.64 -9.85 -5.50
C LYS A 67 10.63 -8.45 -4.85
N TYR A 68 9.49 -7.77 -4.88
CA TYR A 68 9.35 -6.39 -4.42
C TYR A 68 8.61 -6.26 -3.09
N LEU A 69 7.65 -7.15 -2.82
CA LEU A 69 6.79 -7.09 -1.64
C LEU A 69 7.12 -8.13 -0.57
N SER A 70 7.99 -9.10 -0.85
CA SER A 70 8.37 -10.09 0.17
C SER A 70 9.14 -9.43 1.30
N SER A 71 9.03 -10.00 2.50
CA SER A 71 9.78 -9.62 3.71
C SER A 71 11.30 -9.58 3.52
N ASN A 72 11.83 -10.21 2.46
CA ASN A 72 13.25 -10.23 2.11
C ASN A 72 13.58 -9.40 0.84
N ALA A 73 12.68 -8.53 0.38
CA ALA A 73 12.92 -7.72 -0.81
C ALA A 73 14.09 -6.76 -0.59
N SER A 74 15.01 -6.66 -1.55
CA SER A 74 16.20 -5.77 -1.46
C SER A 74 15.89 -4.28 -1.35
N ILE A 75 14.63 -3.87 -1.51
CA ILE A 75 14.20 -2.48 -1.32
C ILE A 75 14.17 -2.11 0.19
N LEU A 76 14.11 -3.10 1.08
CA LEU A 76 14.09 -2.88 2.52
C LEU A 76 15.52 -2.57 3.01
N ASN A 77 15.77 -1.30 3.34
CA ASN A 77 17.07 -0.77 3.74
C ASN A 77 17.61 -1.32 5.08
N ASN A 78 16.83 -2.09 5.84
CA ASN A 78 17.28 -2.70 7.11
C ASN A 78 16.74 -4.14 7.30
N PRO A 79 17.49 -5.17 6.89
CA PRO A 79 17.08 -6.56 6.98
C PRO A 79 16.86 -7.07 8.42
N VAL A 80 17.54 -6.49 9.41
CA VAL A 80 17.56 -7.01 10.79
C VAL A 80 16.29 -6.64 11.57
N LEU A 81 15.67 -5.49 11.27
CA LEU A 81 14.43 -5.06 11.94
C LEU A 81 13.19 -5.82 11.44
N GLU A 82 13.21 -6.26 10.19
CA GLU A 82 12.05 -6.87 9.51
C GLU A 82 11.98 -8.40 9.73
N GLN A 83 13.13 -9.07 9.91
CA GLN A 83 13.19 -10.52 10.15
C GLN A 83 12.64 -10.95 11.51
N VAL A 84 12.68 -10.08 12.52
CA VAL A 84 12.11 -10.38 13.86
C VAL A 84 10.57 -10.47 13.81
N ILE A 85 9.93 -9.97 12.75
CA ILE A 85 8.48 -9.78 12.66
C ILE A 85 7.78 -10.92 11.90
N THR A 86 8.50 -11.89 11.31
CA THR A 86 7.91 -12.91 10.42
C THR A 86 8.21 -14.36 10.85
N GLY A 87 7.22 -15.03 11.45
CA GLY A 87 7.22 -16.46 11.76
C GLY A 87 6.37 -17.26 10.76
N LYS A 88 7.00 -17.74 9.69
CA LYS A 88 6.51 -18.64 8.61
C LYS A 88 5.23 -19.47 8.86
N GLU A 89 4.20 -19.33 8.00
CA GLU A 89 3.69 -20.33 7.00
C GLU A 89 2.26 -20.03 6.49
N GLU A 90 1.97 -20.57 5.30
CA GLU A 90 0.89 -20.26 4.37
C GLU A 90 -0.38 -21.10 4.65
N SER A 91 -1.58 -20.52 4.49
CA SER A 91 -2.79 -21.31 4.20
C SER A 91 -3.74 -20.54 3.28
N GLY A 92 -4.04 -21.16 2.14
CA GLY A 92 -4.94 -20.64 1.12
C GLY A 92 -6.35 -21.17 1.29
N ASP A 93 -7.34 -20.35 0.95
CA ASP A 93 -8.56 -20.83 0.30
C ASP A 93 -9.21 -19.70 -0.51
N GLU A 94 -9.69 -20.01 -1.72
CA GLU A 94 -10.30 -19.06 -2.64
C GLU A 94 -11.79 -19.30 -2.78
N LYS A 95 -12.61 -18.26 -2.51
CA LYS A 95 -13.96 -18.16 -3.08
C LYS A 95 -14.20 -16.77 -3.64
N GLU A 96 -14.57 -16.75 -4.92
CA GLU A 96 -15.02 -15.58 -5.65
C GLU A 96 -16.44 -15.21 -5.23
N SER A 97 -16.63 -13.92 -4.93
CA SER A 97 -17.92 -13.24 -4.83
C SER A 97 -17.66 -11.79 -5.22
N GLN A 98 -18.68 -11.05 -5.67
CA GLN A 98 -18.61 -9.68 -6.21
C GLN A 98 -18.09 -8.62 -5.22
N VAL A 99 -16.85 -8.75 -4.76
CA VAL A 99 -16.15 -7.85 -3.85
C VAL A 99 -14.83 -7.50 -4.51
N SER A 100 -14.40 -6.25 -4.39
CA SER A 100 -13.13 -5.78 -4.97
C SER A 100 -11.95 -6.66 -4.53
N PHE A 101 -10.90 -6.79 -5.35
CA PHE A 101 -9.74 -7.65 -5.05
C PHE A 101 -9.13 -7.33 -3.68
N ALA A 102 -9.03 -6.04 -3.33
CA ALA A 102 -8.65 -5.60 -1.99
C ALA A 102 -9.64 -6.03 -0.89
N GLN A 103 -10.94 -5.92 -1.14
CA GLN A 103 -11.97 -6.34 -0.19
C GLN A 103 -12.01 -7.86 0.01
N GLN A 104 -11.64 -8.63 -1.02
CA GLN A 104 -11.51 -10.08 -0.92
C GLN A 104 -10.39 -10.47 0.05
N ALA A 105 -9.23 -9.80 -0.03
CA ALA A 105 -8.14 -9.98 0.92
C ALA A 105 -8.59 -9.68 2.37
N LEU A 106 -9.22 -8.52 2.59
CA LEU A 106 -9.69 -8.10 3.92
C LEU A 106 -10.80 -9.00 4.47
N LYS A 107 -11.64 -9.57 3.60
CA LYS A 107 -12.71 -10.49 4.00
C LYS A 107 -12.15 -11.82 4.48
N ARG A 108 -11.05 -12.33 3.90
CA ARG A 108 -10.40 -13.57 4.35
C ARG A 108 -9.96 -13.44 5.82
N ARG A 109 -9.35 -12.32 6.21
CA ARG A 109 -8.97 -12.03 7.61
C ARG A 109 -10.14 -12.19 8.61
N ARG A 110 -11.33 -11.69 8.27
CA ARG A 110 -12.50 -11.76 9.17
C ARG A 110 -12.93 -13.20 9.49
N LEU A 111 -12.59 -14.15 8.62
CA LEU A 111 -12.95 -15.56 8.77
C LEU A 111 -11.82 -16.38 9.42
N THR A 112 -10.55 -16.01 9.17
CA THR A 112 -9.39 -16.80 9.62
C THR A 112 -8.79 -16.30 10.94
N GLY A 113 -9.19 -15.12 11.45
CA GLY A 113 -8.61 -14.51 12.65
C GLY A 113 -7.24 -13.88 12.39
N PRO A 114 -6.63 -13.21 13.40
CA PRO A 114 -5.29 -12.64 13.25
C PRO A 114 -4.26 -13.74 12.97
N SER A 115 -3.48 -13.58 11.91
CA SER A 115 -2.40 -14.53 11.59
C SER A 115 -1.34 -14.54 12.70
N GLU A 116 -1.06 -15.71 13.28
CA GLU A 116 -0.03 -15.92 14.32
C GLU A 116 1.40 -15.63 13.82
N VAL A 117 1.57 -15.48 12.50
CA VAL A 117 2.86 -15.24 11.81
C VAL A 117 3.49 -13.90 12.18
N TYR A 118 2.66 -12.92 12.58
CA TYR A 118 3.08 -11.54 12.73
C TYR A 118 2.79 -11.00 14.13
N VAL A 119 3.72 -10.21 14.66
CA VAL A 119 3.51 -9.45 15.91
C VAL A 119 2.39 -8.43 15.71
N ASP A 120 1.55 -8.27 16.75
CA ASP A 120 0.51 -7.25 16.77
C ASP A 120 1.12 -5.85 16.69
N THR A 121 0.84 -5.16 15.59
CA THR A 121 1.27 -3.78 15.35
C THR A 121 0.08 -2.82 15.29
N ALA A 122 -1.03 -3.12 15.98
CA ALA A 122 -2.19 -2.21 16.06
C ALA A 122 -1.83 -0.81 16.60
N PHE A 123 -0.73 -0.70 17.35
CA PHE A 123 -0.21 0.57 17.87
C PHE A 123 0.54 1.41 16.82
N ILE A 124 0.91 0.84 15.67
CA ILE A 124 1.57 1.55 14.58
C ILE A 124 0.49 1.98 13.59
N LEU A 125 0.26 3.28 13.45
CA LEU A 125 -0.60 3.77 12.38
C LEU A 125 0.03 3.46 11.02
N PRO A 126 -0.75 2.99 10.04
CA PRO A 126 -0.20 2.56 8.75
C PRO A 126 0.31 3.70 7.87
N THR A 127 -0.05 4.94 8.18
CA THR A 127 0.43 6.11 7.45
C THR A 127 1.25 7.00 8.36
N SER A 128 2.35 7.54 7.81
CA SER A 128 3.19 8.54 8.48
C SER A 128 2.49 9.90 8.63
N ASN A 129 1.18 9.99 8.33
CA ASN A 129 0.40 11.24 8.37
C ASN A 129 0.44 11.93 9.73
N ILE A 130 0.54 11.17 10.84
CA ILE A 130 0.72 11.76 12.18
C ILE A 130 2.07 12.45 12.28
N CYS A 131 3.15 11.80 11.86
CA CYS A 131 4.48 12.40 11.86
C CYS A 131 4.54 13.60 10.90
N GLU A 132 3.94 13.51 9.72
CA GLU A 132 3.90 14.63 8.76
C GLU A 132 3.10 15.83 9.29
N ARG A 133 1.95 15.59 9.94
CA ARG A 133 1.20 16.64 10.64
C ARG A 133 2.01 17.26 11.78
N LEU A 134 2.70 16.43 12.56
CA LEU A 134 3.58 16.87 13.65
C LEU A 134 4.71 17.77 13.12
N PHE A 135 5.41 17.34 12.07
CA PHE A 135 6.51 18.11 11.48
C PHE A 135 6.02 19.37 10.76
N SER A 136 4.82 19.35 10.18
CA SER A 136 4.16 20.54 9.62
C SER A 136 3.82 21.57 10.70
N GLN A 137 3.31 21.13 11.85
CA GLN A 137 3.08 22.02 12.99
C GLN A 137 4.40 22.53 13.58
N SER A 138 5.41 21.66 13.68
CA SER A 138 6.74 22.02 14.16
C SER A 138 7.39 23.10 13.28
N LYS A 139 7.14 23.07 11.96
CA LYS A 139 7.58 24.10 11.02
C LYS A 139 6.98 25.48 11.31
N LEU A 140 5.76 25.57 11.85
CA LEU A 140 5.17 26.85 12.29
C LEU A 140 5.83 27.38 13.57
N ILE A 141 6.38 26.50 14.40
CA ILE A 141 7.09 26.86 15.64
C ILE A 141 8.53 27.28 15.32
N PHE A 142 9.16 26.61 14.35
CA PHE A 142 10.52 26.90 13.89
C PHE A 142 10.53 27.93 12.77
N THR A 143 10.39 29.21 13.14
CA THR A 143 10.46 30.33 12.20
C THR A 143 11.84 30.98 12.17
N ASP A 144 12.15 31.74 11.11
CA ASP A 144 13.43 32.44 10.97
C ASP A 144 13.73 33.41 12.13
N GLN A 145 12.68 33.96 12.75
CA GLN A 145 12.80 34.83 13.92
C GLN A 145 13.14 34.07 15.21
N ARG A 146 13.01 32.73 15.21
CA ARG A 146 13.25 31.86 16.37
C ARG A 146 14.47 30.95 16.17
N ARG A 147 15.39 31.29 15.25
CA ARG A 147 16.63 30.50 14.99
C ARG A 147 17.56 30.34 16.19
N VAL A 148 17.41 31.16 17.22
CA VAL A 148 18.15 31.06 18.49
C VAL A 148 17.60 29.96 19.40
N MET A 149 16.40 29.44 19.11
CA MET A 149 15.79 28.34 19.85
C MET A 149 16.62 27.06 19.67
N LYS A 150 17.03 26.45 20.77
CA LYS A 150 17.75 25.18 20.76
C LYS A 150 16.81 24.03 20.36
N PRO A 151 17.30 22.98 19.68
CA PRO A 151 16.48 21.81 19.32
C PRO A 151 15.72 21.20 20.50
N ALA A 152 16.37 21.06 21.66
CA ALA A 152 15.74 20.55 22.88
C ALA A 152 14.54 21.40 23.35
N THR A 153 14.57 22.72 23.13
CA THR A 153 13.46 23.61 23.47
C THR A 153 12.30 23.44 22.49
N LEU A 154 12.58 23.22 21.21
CA LEU A 154 11.57 22.91 20.21
C LEU A 154 10.89 21.57 20.51
N GLU A 155 11.66 20.52 20.83
CA GLU A 155 11.14 19.21 21.21
C GLU A 155 10.17 19.32 22.40
N MET A 156 10.56 20.05 23.44
CA MET A 156 9.71 20.29 24.63
C MET A 156 8.39 20.99 24.26
N LEU A 157 8.45 22.03 23.42
CA LEU A 157 7.25 22.76 22.98
C LEU A 157 6.31 21.88 22.14
N VAL A 158 6.86 21.09 21.22
CA VAL A 158 6.10 20.16 20.39
C VAL A 158 5.47 19.06 21.25
N LEU A 159 6.21 18.52 22.22
CA LEU A 159 5.71 17.50 23.16
C LEU A 159 4.56 18.03 24.02
N LEU A 160 4.72 19.22 24.61
CA LEU A 160 3.66 19.89 25.38
C LEU A 160 2.43 20.18 24.50
N LYS A 161 2.65 20.63 23.26
CA LYS A 161 1.55 20.96 22.34
C LYS A 161 0.79 19.72 21.88
N ALA A 162 1.48 18.64 21.57
CA ALA A 162 0.86 17.38 21.13
C ALA A 162 0.07 16.70 22.25
N ASN A 163 0.52 16.85 23.51
CA ASN A 163 -0.11 16.23 24.68
C ASN A 163 -0.99 17.22 25.47
N CYS A 164 -1.38 18.37 24.91
CA CYS A 164 -2.07 19.43 25.67
C CYS A 164 -3.41 19.01 26.29
N THR A 165 -3.97 17.87 25.88
CA THR A 165 -5.20 17.28 26.43
C THR A 165 -4.96 16.41 27.67
N LEU A 166 -3.71 16.10 27.99
CA LEU A 166 -3.29 15.29 29.14
C LEU A 166 -2.85 16.15 30.34
N TRP A 167 -2.93 17.47 30.20
CA TRP A 167 -2.59 18.48 31.21
C TRP A 167 -3.79 19.40 31.44
#